data_AF-A0A9N9ZF32-F1
#
_entry.id   AF-A0A9N9ZF32-F1
#
_cell.length_a   1.000
_cell.length_b   1.000
_cell.length_c   1.000
_cell.angle_alpha   90.00
_cell.angle_beta   90.00
_cell.angle_gamma   90.00
#
_symmetry.space_group_name_H-M   'P 1'
#
loop_
_entity.id
_entity.type
_entity.pdbx_description
1 polymer ?
#
loop_
_entity_poly.entity_id
_entity_poly.type
_entity_poly.pdbx_seq_one_letter_code
_entity_poly.pdbx_strand_id
1 'polypeptide(L)'
;MGVDITAAREEGYLPPDWTDEQIIETFTPAEHRFYEWEQSGHGILDFAIGNIEEGLQAQFPDVENLEYLYWAFMYKWGDRHFRRWCHPLPPVNVLEIVKETNCRDPESVSSTSLTLQTRRAPDMLLGESSFGGRLTGYAVAIDPTFLQPDTSNPDLPNGPADRFLDQVVIAIDINSPQPDIQPESLQLPSPPEKRRRESLSSDEGSEGRSDVSMRSATSDDYIEKEPDVFFQLGELMACTGLGWFGARDKAPEEAAKNAEWEETGYSVLIKLNRHGYPTGPIFVAYVFCRDEFGEAEEIEWRDEDGQELPHIRRLHEDCKTQFYLAQIANKIEDLEHGKKFDFDVKCFDRCNVQGAMVVGYGPSERVVPTMVYDDMGANKRAKMADD
;
A
#
# COMPACT_ATOMS: atom_id res chain seq x y z
N MET A 1 -8.36 27.15 -19.20
CA MET A 1 -9.22 26.03 -19.65
C MET A 1 -8.36 24.81 -19.47
N GLY A 2 -8.71 23.87 -18.58
CA GLY A 2 -7.88 22.70 -18.36
C GLY A 2 -7.76 21.89 -19.65
N VAL A 3 -6.54 21.52 -20.02
CA VAL A 3 -6.29 20.61 -21.15
C VAL A 3 -6.80 19.23 -20.77
N ASP A 4 -7.52 18.58 -21.67
CA ASP A 4 -7.94 17.19 -21.49
C ASP A 4 -6.73 16.26 -21.74
N ILE A 5 -5.96 16.03 -20.68
CA ILE A 5 -4.76 15.20 -20.68
C ILE A 5 -5.11 13.73 -21.04
N THR A 6 -6.32 13.28 -20.73
CA THR A 6 -6.78 11.91 -21.04
C THR A 6 -6.89 11.70 -22.55
N ALA A 7 -7.47 12.65 -23.27
CA ALA A 7 -7.54 12.60 -24.74
C ALA A 7 -6.14 12.62 -25.39
N ALA A 8 -5.22 13.45 -24.88
CA ALA A 8 -3.84 13.49 -25.35
C ALA A 8 -3.10 12.16 -25.13
N ARG A 9 -3.40 11.47 -24.03
CA ARG A 9 -2.85 10.15 -23.71
C ARG A 9 -3.38 9.06 -24.66
N GLU A 10 -4.66 9.11 -25.03
CA GLU A 10 -5.26 8.18 -26.00
C GLU A 10 -4.64 8.32 -27.39
N GLU A 11 -4.44 9.56 -27.86
CA GLU A 11 -3.76 9.84 -29.14
C GLU A 11 -2.27 9.47 -29.13
N GLY A 12 -1.64 9.46 -27.95
CA GLY A 12 -0.24 9.10 -27.77
C GLY A 12 0.04 7.59 -27.68
N TYR A 13 -1.00 6.74 -27.69
CA TYR A 13 -0.82 5.31 -27.46
C TYR A 13 -0.22 4.60 -28.69
N LEU A 14 1.05 4.25 -28.60
CA LEU A 14 1.78 3.51 -29.64
C LEU A 14 2.09 2.07 -29.19
N PRO A 15 2.21 1.10 -30.13
CA PRO A 15 2.62 -0.26 -29.80
C PRO A 15 3.98 -0.30 -29.08
N PRO A 16 4.15 -1.18 -28.07
CA PRO A 16 5.34 -1.21 -27.22
C PRO A 16 6.61 -1.72 -27.94
N ASP A 17 6.45 -2.43 -29.05
CA ASP A 17 7.52 -3.01 -29.86
C ASP A 17 8.08 -2.07 -30.93
N TRP A 18 7.54 -0.86 -31.05
CA TRP A 18 7.99 0.10 -32.07
C TRP A 18 9.37 0.67 -31.79
N THR A 19 10.17 0.78 -32.85
CA THR A 19 11.50 1.45 -32.82
C THR A 19 11.35 2.96 -32.75
N ASP A 20 12.45 3.67 -32.46
CA ASP A 20 12.42 5.14 -32.40
C ASP A 20 12.04 5.72 -33.76
N GLU A 21 12.50 5.12 -34.86
CA GLU A 21 12.17 5.54 -36.22
C GLU A 21 10.67 5.43 -36.50
N GLN A 22 10.05 4.31 -36.13
CA GLN A 22 8.61 4.09 -36.32
C GLN A 22 7.78 5.09 -35.50
N ILE A 23 8.23 5.43 -34.27
CA ILE A 23 7.57 6.44 -33.44
C ILE A 23 7.71 7.82 -34.11
N ILE A 24 8.92 8.19 -34.54
CA ILE A 24 9.21 9.47 -35.18
C ILE A 24 8.40 9.66 -36.47
N GLU A 25 8.17 8.59 -37.25
CA GLU A 25 7.33 8.62 -38.45
C GLU A 25 5.86 9.02 -38.16
N THR A 26 5.40 8.90 -36.91
CA THR A 26 4.04 9.34 -36.52
C THR A 26 3.96 10.77 -36.04
N PHE A 27 5.09 11.47 -35.97
CA PHE A 27 5.10 12.85 -35.49
C PHE A 27 4.41 13.78 -36.48
N THR A 28 3.52 14.62 -35.97
CA THR A 28 3.04 15.78 -36.71
C THR A 28 4.17 16.79 -36.93
N PRO A 29 3.99 17.77 -37.82
CA PRO A 29 5.00 18.83 -38.01
C PRO A 29 5.35 19.59 -36.71
N ALA A 30 4.40 19.75 -35.78
CA ALA A 30 4.66 20.37 -34.48
C ALA A 30 5.48 19.43 -33.57
N GLU A 31 5.12 18.15 -33.52
CA GLU A 31 5.83 17.14 -32.72
C GLU A 31 7.28 16.94 -33.19
N HIS A 32 7.55 17.03 -34.49
CA HIS A 32 8.93 17.04 -35.00
C HIS A 32 9.74 18.24 -34.48
N ARG A 33 9.13 19.43 -34.38
CA ARG A 33 9.79 20.61 -33.79
C ARG A 33 10.05 20.43 -32.30
N PHE A 34 9.13 19.82 -31.55
CA PHE A 34 9.34 19.47 -30.15
C PHE A 34 10.47 18.46 -29.98
N TYR A 35 10.51 17.43 -30.82
CA TYR A 35 11.58 16.44 -30.84
C TYR A 35 12.95 17.07 -31.08
N GLU A 36 13.09 17.93 -32.10
CA GLU A 36 14.35 18.65 -32.37
C GLU A 36 14.78 19.53 -31.20
N TRP A 37 13.82 20.17 -30.53
CA TRP A 37 14.07 21.00 -29.34
C TRP A 37 14.54 20.18 -28.14
N GLU A 38 13.91 19.04 -27.84
CA GLU A 38 14.37 18.06 -26.85
C GLU A 38 15.79 17.56 -27.14
N GLN A 39 16.06 17.16 -28.40
CA GLN A 39 17.39 16.69 -28.82
C GLN A 39 18.47 17.77 -28.70
N SER A 40 18.11 19.05 -28.74
CA SER A 40 19.04 20.16 -28.53
C SER A 40 19.46 20.36 -27.06
N GLY A 41 18.79 19.67 -26.11
CA GLY A 41 19.04 19.78 -24.68
C GLY A 41 18.41 21.00 -24.00
N HIS A 42 17.75 21.89 -24.75
CA HIS A 42 17.04 23.04 -24.18
C HIS A 42 15.75 22.64 -23.46
N GLY A 43 15.03 21.61 -23.94
CA GLY A 43 13.78 21.15 -23.30
C GLY A 43 13.96 20.66 -21.85
N ILE A 44 15.08 20.01 -21.55
CA ILE A 44 15.39 19.50 -20.20
C ILE A 44 15.61 20.63 -19.19
N LEU A 45 16.20 21.76 -19.63
CA LEU A 45 16.48 22.90 -18.75
C LEU A 45 15.19 23.64 -18.37
N ASP A 46 14.28 23.82 -19.32
CA ASP A 46 13.00 24.49 -19.07
C ASP A 46 12.06 23.62 -18.21
N PHE A 47 12.13 22.29 -18.37
CA PHE A 47 11.42 21.33 -17.51
C PHE A 47 11.90 21.38 -16.06
N ALA A 48 13.21 21.45 -15.84
CA ALA A 48 13.82 21.44 -14.50
C ALA A 48 13.53 22.70 -13.67
N ILE A 49 13.15 23.82 -14.30
CA ILE A 49 12.88 25.10 -13.63
C ILE A 49 11.38 25.27 -13.31
N GLY A 50 10.52 24.38 -13.77
CA GLY A 50 9.08 24.39 -13.47
C GLY A 50 8.26 25.39 -14.29
N ASN A 51 8.84 25.99 -15.34
CA ASN A 51 8.18 26.98 -16.22
C ASN A 51 7.95 26.42 -17.64
N ILE A 52 7.55 25.16 -17.74
CA ILE A 52 7.34 24.47 -19.03
C ILE A 52 6.40 25.26 -19.95
N GLU A 53 5.29 25.80 -19.42
CA GLU A 53 4.32 26.53 -20.23
C GLU A 53 4.90 27.81 -20.85
N GLU A 54 5.61 28.62 -20.06
CA GLU A 54 6.25 29.85 -20.54
C GLU A 54 7.37 29.54 -21.54
N GLY A 55 8.17 28.51 -21.27
CA GLY A 55 9.26 28.06 -22.15
C GLY A 55 8.73 27.55 -23.50
N LEU A 56 7.69 26.72 -23.47
CA LEU A 56 7.00 26.24 -24.67
C LEU A 56 6.42 27.41 -25.45
N GLN A 57 5.68 28.31 -24.81
CA GLN A 57 5.02 29.44 -25.49
C GLN A 57 6.04 30.40 -26.12
N ALA A 58 7.19 30.61 -25.49
CA ALA A 58 8.27 31.42 -26.03
C ALA A 58 8.93 30.78 -27.27
N GLN A 59 9.10 29.45 -27.24
CA GLN A 59 9.78 28.70 -28.30
C GLN A 59 8.86 28.34 -29.48
N PHE A 60 7.56 28.16 -29.22
CA PHE A 60 6.55 27.72 -30.19
C PHE A 60 5.31 28.64 -30.20
N PRO A 61 5.47 29.98 -30.35
CA PRO A 61 4.37 30.93 -30.24
C PRO A 61 3.33 30.79 -31.35
N ASP A 62 3.68 30.08 -32.43
CA ASP A 62 2.85 29.87 -33.61
C ASP A 62 2.04 28.56 -33.57
N VAL A 63 2.22 27.73 -32.54
CA VAL A 63 1.51 26.45 -32.41
C VAL A 63 0.22 26.65 -31.63
N GLU A 64 -0.92 26.42 -32.29
CA GLU A 64 -2.23 26.37 -31.63
C GLU A 64 -2.36 25.11 -30.78
N ASN A 65 -3.03 25.19 -29.62
CA ASN A 65 -3.16 24.09 -28.66
C ASN A 65 -1.81 23.48 -28.22
N LEU A 66 -0.80 24.35 -28.04
CA LEU A 66 0.57 23.99 -27.73
C LEU A 66 0.72 22.98 -26.58
N GLU A 67 0.06 23.24 -25.45
CA GLU A 67 0.14 22.36 -24.28
C GLU A 67 -0.41 20.96 -24.57
N TYR A 68 -1.57 20.86 -25.22
CA TYR A 68 -2.15 19.57 -25.63
C TYR A 68 -1.21 18.81 -26.57
N LEU A 69 -0.69 19.46 -27.61
CA LEU A 69 0.19 18.82 -28.59
C LEU A 69 1.53 18.43 -27.98
N TYR A 70 2.07 19.22 -27.05
CA TYR A 70 3.28 18.87 -26.34
C TYR A 70 3.08 17.66 -25.41
N TRP A 71 1.97 17.59 -24.67
CA TRP A 71 1.68 16.42 -23.85
C TRP A 71 1.43 15.17 -24.70
N ALA A 72 0.70 15.28 -25.82
CA ALA A 72 0.55 14.18 -26.78
C ALA A 72 1.92 13.70 -27.30
N PHE A 73 2.81 14.63 -27.65
CA PHE A 73 4.21 14.34 -27.98
C PHE A 73 4.94 13.64 -26.83
N MET A 74 4.84 14.14 -25.59
CA MET A 74 5.52 13.55 -24.44
C MET A 74 5.01 12.14 -24.13
N TYR A 75 3.71 11.87 -24.30
CA TYR A 75 3.17 10.52 -24.24
C TYR A 75 3.67 9.63 -25.38
N LYS A 76 3.88 10.15 -26.59
CA LYS A 76 4.50 9.35 -27.67
C LYS A 76 6.00 9.13 -27.44
N TRP A 77 6.76 10.18 -27.18
CA TRP A 77 8.21 10.16 -27.16
C TRP A 77 8.78 9.86 -25.77
N GLY A 78 8.35 10.59 -24.73
CA GLY A 78 8.85 10.43 -23.36
C GLY A 78 8.57 9.04 -22.80
N ASP A 79 7.36 8.52 -23.02
CA ASP A 79 6.92 7.21 -22.53
C ASP A 79 7.48 6.02 -23.36
N ARG A 80 8.25 6.26 -24.44
CA ARG A 80 8.77 5.16 -25.30
C ARG A 80 9.65 4.16 -24.56
N HIS A 81 10.50 4.64 -23.65
CA HIS A 81 11.38 3.76 -22.87
C HIS A 81 10.57 2.96 -21.87
N PHE A 82 9.61 3.63 -21.21
CA PHE A 82 8.68 2.97 -20.31
C PHE A 82 7.88 1.89 -21.06
N ARG A 83 7.27 2.16 -22.22
CA ARG A 83 6.55 1.14 -23.01
C ARG A 83 7.40 -0.06 -23.42
N ARG A 84 8.65 0.16 -23.80
CA ARG A 84 9.58 -0.93 -24.15
C ARG A 84 10.01 -1.74 -22.94
N TRP A 85 10.09 -1.12 -21.78
CA TRP A 85 10.49 -1.80 -20.55
C TRP A 85 9.32 -2.50 -19.85
N CYS A 86 8.12 -1.94 -19.99
CA CYS A 86 6.89 -2.32 -19.32
C CYS A 86 6.08 -3.30 -20.16
N HIS A 87 6.67 -4.47 -20.41
CA HIS A 87 5.94 -5.58 -21.00
C HIS A 87 4.90 -6.11 -20.00
N PRO A 88 3.66 -6.40 -20.43
CA PRO A 88 2.66 -7.00 -19.56
C PRO A 88 3.19 -8.26 -18.87
N LEU A 89 3.08 -8.32 -17.55
CA LEU A 89 3.38 -9.54 -16.80
C LEU A 89 2.24 -10.54 -16.94
N PRO A 90 2.50 -11.80 -17.33
CA PRO A 90 1.53 -12.87 -17.17
C PRO A 90 1.11 -13.00 -15.68
N PRO A 91 -0.15 -13.28 -15.34
CA PRO A 91 -0.60 -13.41 -13.95
C PRO A 91 0.21 -14.43 -13.13
N VAL A 92 0.60 -15.55 -13.75
CA VAL A 92 1.43 -16.58 -13.11
C VAL A 92 2.79 -16.02 -12.67
N ASN A 93 3.37 -15.11 -13.47
CA ASN A 93 4.66 -14.50 -13.15
C ASN A 93 4.55 -13.51 -11.98
N VAL A 94 3.42 -12.81 -11.84
CA VAL A 94 3.19 -11.89 -10.70
C VAL A 94 3.30 -12.66 -9.38
N LEU A 95 2.60 -13.79 -9.28
CA LEU A 95 2.61 -14.62 -8.09
C LEU A 95 3.97 -15.26 -7.80
N GLU A 96 4.67 -15.73 -8.83
CA GLU A 96 6.01 -16.29 -8.69
C GLU A 96 7.00 -15.23 -8.18
N ILE A 97 7.01 -14.03 -8.79
CA ILE A 97 7.85 -12.91 -8.35
C ILE A 97 7.58 -12.58 -6.87
N VAL A 98 6.31 -12.44 -6.48
CA VAL A 98 5.95 -12.14 -5.09
C VAL A 98 6.47 -13.24 -4.16
N LYS A 99 6.15 -14.51 -4.42
CA LYS A 99 6.56 -15.63 -3.54
C LYS A 99 8.07 -15.78 -3.40
N GLU A 100 8.82 -15.46 -4.46
CA GLU A 100 10.29 -15.55 -4.48
C GLU A 100 10.96 -14.32 -3.85
N THR A 101 10.19 -13.27 -3.54
CA THR A 101 10.73 -12.04 -2.93
C THR A 101 11.22 -12.32 -1.52
N ASN A 102 12.52 -12.16 -1.32
CA ASN A 102 13.14 -12.26 -0.01
C ASN A 102 12.98 -10.92 0.73
N CYS A 103 11.96 -10.80 1.60
CA CYS A 103 11.69 -9.54 2.30
C CYS A 103 12.71 -9.24 3.42
N ARG A 104 13.77 -10.05 3.58
CA ARG A 104 14.92 -9.72 4.43
C ARG A 104 16.01 -8.98 3.67
N ASP A 105 15.86 -8.84 2.35
CA ASP A 105 16.78 -8.15 1.47
C ASP A 105 16.08 -6.92 0.88
N PRO A 106 16.40 -5.69 1.33
CA PRO A 106 15.80 -4.47 0.82
C PRO A 106 15.91 -4.32 -0.71
N GLU A 107 17.03 -4.76 -1.32
CA GLU A 107 17.19 -4.70 -2.77
C GLU A 107 16.21 -5.64 -3.48
N SER A 108 15.97 -6.83 -2.92
CA SER A 108 14.96 -7.75 -3.43
C SER A 108 13.55 -7.15 -3.36
N VAL A 109 13.21 -6.48 -2.25
CA VAL A 109 11.88 -5.85 -2.08
C VAL A 109 11.70 -4.72 -3.08
N SER A 110 12.64 -3.78 -3.17
CA SER A 110 12.54 -2.65 -4.10
C SER A 110 12.56 -3.10 -5.56
N SER A 111 13.35 -4.13 -5.92
CA SER A 111 13.34 -4.71 -7.26
C SER A 111 11.98 -5.33 -7.60
N THR A 112 11.35 -6.03 -6.65
CA THR A 112 10.01 -6.59 -6.83
C THR A 112 8.97 -5.48 -6.96
N SER A 113 8.97 -4.50 -6.05
CA SER A 113 8.07 -3.34 -6.08
C SER A 113 8.09 -2.65 -7.43
N LEU A 114 9.29 -2.27 -7.89
CA LEU A 114 9.50 -1.64 -9.18
C LEU A 114 9.02 -2.52 -10.34
N THR A 115 9.26 -3.83 -10.28
CA THR A 115 8.82 -4.77 -11.31
C THR A 115 7.29 -4.82 -11.40
N LEU A 116 6.59 -4.87 -10.26
CA LEU A 116 5.12 -4.91 -10.21
C LEU A 116 4.51 -3.60 -10.71
N GLN A 117 5.04 -2.45 -10.27
CA GLN A 117 4.56 -1.12 -10.67
C GLN A 117 4.83 -0.82 -12.14
N THR A 118 6.02 -1.16 -12.64
CA THR A 118 6.38 -0.81 -14.03
C THR A 118 5.69 -1.73 -15.03
N ARG A 119 5.57 -3.03 -14.78
CA ARG A 119 5.26 -4.00 -15.85
C ARG A 119 3.78 -4.25 -16.15
N ARG A 120 2.89 -3.26 -15.97
CA ARG A 120 1.45 -3.36 -16.26
C ARG A 120 0.88 -4.70 -15.81
N ALA A 121 1.11 -5.05 -14.55
CA ALA A 121 0.63 -6.31 -14.00
C ALA A 121 -0.91 -6.35 -14.13
N PRO A 122 -1.49 -7.42 -14.68
CA PRO A 122 -2.92 -7.52 -14.88
C PRO A 122 -3.63 -7.67 -13.55
N ASP A 123 -4.87 -7.18 -13.48
CA ASP A 123 -5.72 -7.40 -12.33
C ASP A 123 -5.90 -8.89 -12.07
N MET A 124 -5.74 -9.28 -10.81
CA MET A 124 -5.79 -10.69 -10.41
C MET A 124 -7.15 -11.02 -9.80
N LEU A 125 -7.94 -11.84 -10.50
CA LEU A 125 -9.23 -12.32 -9.99
C LEU A 125 -9.02 -13.23 -8.77
N LEU A 126 -9.66 -12.88 -7.64
CA LEU A 126 -9.58 -13.62 -6.38
C LEU A 126 -10.73 -14.62 -6.20
N GLY A 127 -11.86 -14.40 -6.88
CA GLY A 127 -13.06 -15.22 -6.77
C GLY A 127 -14.29 -14.40 -6.43
N GLU A 128 -15.26 -15.02 -5.75
CA GLU A 128 -16.50 -14.39 -5.34
C GLU A 128 -16.83 -14.64 -3.87
N SER A 129 -17.50 -13.68 -3.23
CA SER A 129 -18.02 -13.82 -1.87
C SER A 129 -19.43 -13.28 -1.77
N SER A 130 -20.20 -13.81 -0.82
CA SER A 130 -21.53 -13.29 -0.46
C SER A 130 -21.50 -12.49 0.85
N PHE A 131 -20.32 -12.16 1.35
CA PHE A 131 -20.14 -11.31 2.52
C PHE A 131 -20.84 -9.96 2.30
N GLY A 132 -21.53 -9.44 3.32
CA GLY A 132 -22.37 -8.25 3.19
C GLY A 132 -23.74 -8.51 2.55
N GLY A 133 -24.07 -9.75 2.17
CA GLY A 133 -25.41 -10.16 1.72
C GLY A 133 -25.67 -10.05 0.23
N ARG A 134 -24.67 -9.62 -0.56
CA ARG A 134 -24.71 -9.59 -2.03
C ARG A 134 -23.58 -10.44 -2.58
N LEU A 135 -23.84 -11.20 -3.64
CA LEU A 135 -22.79 -11.92 -4.33
C LEU A 135 -21.96 -10.93 -5.16
N THR A 136 -20.68 -10.87 -4.86
CA THR A 136 -19.72 -9.88 -5.39
C THR A 136 -18.47 -10.62 -5.85
N GLY A 137 -17.97 -10.26 -7.03
CA GLY A 137 -16.67 -10.71 -7.52
C GLY A 137 -15.57 -9.79 -7.00
N TYR A 138 -14.39 -10.36 -6.73
CA TYR A 138 -13.25 -9.62 -6.21
C TYR A 138 -12.01 -9.82 -7.08
N ALA A 139 -11.23 -8.77 -7.23
CA ALA A 139 -9.96 -8.77 -7.90
C ALA A 139 -8.92 -7.95 -7.12
N VAL A 140 -7.65 -8.04 -7.52
CA VAL A 140 -6.58 -7.18 -7.03
C VAL A 140 -6.07 -6.34 -8.17
N ALA A 141 -6.19 -5.02 -8.05
CA ALA A 141 -5.44 -4.07 -8.85
C ALA A 141 -4.02 -4.01 -8.28
N ILE A 142 -3.01 -4.42 -9.06
CA ILE A 142 -1.65 -4.56 -8.54
C ILE A 142 -1.03 -3.17 -8.30
N ASP A 143 -0.93 -2.83 -7.02
CA ASP A 143 -0.27 -1.64 -6.49
C ASP A 143 0.33 -1.97 -5.12
N PRO A 144 1.59 -2.41 -5.07
CA PRO A 144 2.20 -2.87 -3.83
C PRO A 144 2.46 -1.72 -2.83
N THR A 145 2.12 -0.48 -3.16
CA THR A 145 2.32 0.71 -2.32
C THR A 145 1.02 1.38 -1.88
N PHE A 146 -0.12 0.72 -2.10
CA PHE A 146 -1.45 1.30 -1.88
C PHE A 146 -1.72 1.70 -0.42
N LEU A 147 -1.36 0.87 0.57
CA LEU A 147 -1.53 1.19 1.99
C LEU A 147 -0.26 1.84 2.55
N GLN A 148 -0.37 3.07 3.02
CA GLN A 148 0.72 3.79 3.66
C GLN A 148 0.76 3.54 5.18
N PRO A 149 1.94 3.48 5.82
CA PRO A 149 2.05 3.48 7.28
C PRO A 149 1.38 4.71 7.92
N ASP A 150 0.78 4.55 9.10
CA ASP A 150 0.04 5.62 9.80
C ASP A 150 0.95 6.79 10.21
N THR A 151 2.22 6.50 10.50
CA THR A 151 3.21 7.53 10.84
C THR A 151 4.11 7.80 9.65
N SER A 152 3.90 8.94 8.99
CA SER A 152 4.88 9.57 8.09
C SER A 152 6.04 10.19 8.89
N ASN A 153 6.47 9.57 10.00
CA ASN A 153 7.36 10.22 10.95
C ASN A 153 8.69 10.57 10.23
N PRO A 154 9.00 11.86 10.03
CA PRO A 154 10.24 12.28 9.37
C PRO A 154 11.47 11.93 10.21
N ASP A 155 11.24 11.71 11.51
CA ASP A 155 12.22 11.16 12.44
C ASP A 155 12.25 9.64 12.30
N LEU A 156 12.67 9.15 11.12
CA LEU A 156 13.10 7.76 10.98
C LEU A 156 14.06 7.47 12.15
N PRO A 157 13.92 6.31 12.83
CA PRO A 157 14.87 5.86 13.83
C PRO A 157 16.30 6.15 13.35
N ASN A 158 17.22 6.54 14.24
CA ASN A 158 18.64 6.78 13.91
C ASN A 158 19.40 5.49 13.46
N GLY A 159 18.70 4.55 12.82
CA GLY A 159 19.21 3.34 12.23
C GLY A 159 19.80 3.57 10.84
N PRO A 160 20.57 2.60 10.36
CA PRO A 160 21.08 2.59 9.00
C PRO A 160 19.92 2.61 7.98
N ALA A 161 19.94 3.57 7.04
CA ALA A 161 18.91 3.70 6.01
C ALA A 161 18.76 2.42 5.15
N ASP A 162 19.83 1.64 5.03
CA ASP A 162 19.90 0.37 4.28
C ASP A 162 19.15 -0.79 4.96
N ARG A 163 18.47 -0.56 6.10
CA ARG A 163 17.67 -1.59 6.78
C ARG A 163 16.17 -1.38 6.71
N PHE A 164 15.74 -0.18 6.33
CA PHE A 164 14.33 0.08 6.12
C PHE A 164 13.89 -0.62 4.85
N LEU A 165 12.77 -1.32 4.94
CA LEU A 165 12.16 -1.93 3.78
C LEU A 165 11.32 -0.89 3.05
N ASP A 166 11.15 -1.14 1.76
CA ASP A 166 10.19 -0.43 0.93
C ASP A 166 8.79 -0.49 1.56
N GLN A 167 7.94 0.50 1.26
CA GLN A 167 6.56 0.60 1.78
C GLN A 167 5.71 -0.63 1.41
N VAL A 168 6.14 -1.40 0.42
CA VAL A 168 5.56 -2.72 0.10
C VAL A 168 5.53 -3.69 1.27
N VAL A 169 6.41 -3.54 2.27
CA VAL A 169 6.40 -4.38 3.48
C VAL A 169 5.98 -3.56 4.69
N ILE A 170 4.83 -3.93 5.25
CA ILE A 170 4.21 -3.26 6.40
C ILE A 170 4.05 -4.21 7.57
N ALA A 171 3.92 -3.66 8.77
CA ALA A 171 3.54 -4.40 9.96
C ALA A 171 2.22 -3.88 10.53
N ILE A 172 1.35 -4.80 10.95
CA ILE A 172 0.06 -4.48 11.58
C ILE A 172 0.01 -5.16 12.94
N ASP A 173 -0.20 -4.37 13.99
CA ASP A 173 -0.48 -4.92 15.32
C ASP A 173 -1.97 -5.22 15.47
N ILE A 174 -2.34 -6.45 15.15
CA ILE A 174 -3.74 -6.94 15.22
C ILE A 174 -4.24 -6.97 16.68
N ASN A 175 -3.34 -7.11 17.65
CA ASN A 175 -3.69 -7.28 19.07
C ASN A 175 -3.76 -5.95 19.84
N SER A 176 -3.28 -4.86 19.24
CA SER A 176 -3.32 -3.52 19.82
C SER A 176 -4.15 -2.59 18.92
N PRO A 177 -5.49 -2.75 18.87
CA PRO A 177 -6.35 -1.79 18.18
C PRO A 177 -6.07 -0.39 18.75
N GLN A 178 -5.94 0.60 17.86
CA GLN A 178 -5.77 1.97 18.33
C GLN A 178 -7.06 2.38 19.04
N PRO A 179 -6.97 2.89 20.28
CA PRO A 179 -8.12 3.59 20.86
C PRO A 179 -8.43 4.76 19.92
N ASP A 180 -9.72 4.97 19.60
CA ASP A 180 -10.17 6.12 18.81
C ASP A 180 -9.43 7.36 19.30
N ILE A 181 -8.46 7.84 18.52
CA ILE A 181 -7.78 9.09 18.82
C ILE A 181 -8.86 10.13 18.61
N GLN A 182 -9.51 10.56 19.69
CA GLN A 182 -10.35 11.74 19.63
C GLN A 182 -9.42 12.88 19.23
N PRO A 183 -9.80 13.70 18.22
CA PRO A 183 -9.00 14.85 17.86
C PRO A 183 -8.75 15.67 19.14
N GLU A 184 -7.52 16.16 19.32
CA GLU A 184 -7.12 16.97 20.48
C GLU A 184 -7.86 18.33 20.59
N SER A 185 -8.97 18.51 19.86
CA SER A 185 -9.85 19.65 20.00
C SER A 185 -10.61 19.58 21.34
N LEU A 186 -10.15 20.43 22.27
CA LEU A 186 -10.80 20.80 23.55
C LEU A 186 -10.46 19.93 24.76
N GLN A 187 -9.17 19.62 24.99
CA GLN A 187 -8.70 19.37 26.35
C GLN A 187 -8.87 20.64 27.22
N LEU A 188 -10.07 20.85 27.75
CA LEU A 188 -10.29 21.72 28.90
C LEU A 188 -9.40 21.21 30.04
N PRO A 189 -8.68 22.09 30.77
CA PRO A 189 -7.76 21.68 31.81
C PRO A 189 -8.52 20.87 32.87
N SER A 190 -8.15 19.61 33.00
CA SER A 190 -8.71 18.71 34.01
C SER A 190 -8.46 19.32 35.39
N PRO A 191 -9.48 19.40 36.28
CA PRO A 191 -9.27 19.91 37.62
C PRO A 191 -8.30 18.98 38.38
N PRO A 192 -7.44 19.54 39.25
CA PRO A 192 -6.36 18.79 39.88
C PRO A 192 -6.90 17.62 40.72
N GLU A 193 -6.51 16.41 40.35
CA GLU A 193 -6.81 15.20 41.11
C GLU A 193 -6.21 15.30 42.52
N LYS A 194 -7.10 15.25 43.52
CA LYS A 194 -6.70 15.11 44.91
C LYS A 194 -6.06 13.74 45.11
N ARG A 195 -4.74 13.73 45.31
CA ARG A 195 -3.97 12.61 45.89
C ARG A 195 -4.74 11.98 47.06
N ARG A 196 -5.35 10.82 46.84
CA ARG A 196 -5.93 9.99 47.89
C ARG A 196 -4.80 9.22 48.54
N ARG A 197 -4.45 9.67 49.74
CA ARG A 197 -3.46 9.10 50.64
C ARG A 197 -3.78 7.63 50.91
N GLU A 198 -2.83 6.76 50.63
CA GLU A 198 -2.82 5.36 51.03
C GLU A 198 -2.88 5.26 52.57
N SER A 199 -3.88 4.53 53.06
CA SER A 199 -3.95 4.07 54.44
C SER A 199 -3.62 2.59 54.46
N LEU A 200 -2.39 2.29 54.88
CA LEU A 200 -1.94 1.00 55.37
C LEU A 200 -2.83 0.55 56.53
N SER A 201 -3.56 -0.54 56.35
CA SER A 201 -4.05 -1.35 57.46
C SER A 201 -3.65 -2.80 57.21
N SER A 202 -2.63 -3.19 57.97
CA SER A 202 -2.36 -4.55 58.40
C SER A 202 -3.63 -5.25 58.87
N ASP A 203 -3.94 -6.40 58.27
CA ASP A 203 -4.58 -7.47 59.04
C ASP A 203 -4.12 -8.83 58.51
N GLU A 204 -3.75 -9.68 59.46
CA GLU A 204 -3.14 -10.98 59.29
C GLU A 204 -4.18 -12.03 58.92
N GLY A 205 -3.74 -13.05 58.17
CA GLY A 205 -4.38 -14.37 58.18
C GLY A 205 -5.24 -14.68 56.96
N SER A 206 -4.60 -15.18 55.90
CA SER A 206 -5.22 -16.23 55.10
C SER A 206 -4.14 -17.05 54.39
N GLU A 207 -4.02 -18.29 54.82
CA GLU A 207 -3.23 -19.34 54.20
C GLU A 207 -3.80 -19.64 52.81
N GLY A 208 -3.03 -19.30 51.79
CA GLY A 208 -3.42 -19.50 50.40
C GLY A 208 -2.37 -18.97 49.44
N ARG A 209 -1.08 -19.23 49.71
CA ARG A 209 -0.01 -18.96 48.74
C ARG A 209 -0.15 -19.97 47.61
N SER A 210 -0.88 -19.57 46.56
CA SER A 210 -0.50 -19.99 45.22
C SER A 210 0.91 -19.48 44.98
N ASP A 211 1.85 -20.40 44.82
CA ASP A 211 3.13 -20.09 44.21
C ASP A 211 2.82 -19.50 42.83
N VAL A 212 2.90 -18.17 42.73
CA VAL A 212 3.07 -17.50 41.44
C VAL A 212 4.47 -17.90 40.99
N SER A 213 4.53 -19.07 40.36
CA SER A 213 5.70 -19.58 39.68
C SER A 213 6.03 -18.58 38.59
N MET A 214 6.94 -17.65 38.89
CA MET A 214 7.63 -16.83 37.91
C MET A 214 8.39 -17.79 36.99
N ARG A 215 7.73 -18.27 35.93
CA ARG A 215 8.45 -18.88 34.82
C ARG A 215 9.39 -17.82 34.27
N SER A 216 10.69 -18.13 34.24
CA SER A 216 11.66 -17.33 33.51
C SER A 216 11.21 -17.22 32.06
N ALA A 217 11.04 -15.99 31.58
CA ALA A 217 10.78 -15.70 30.18
C ALA A 217 11.84 -16.40 29.33
N THR A 218 11.44 -17.36 28.51
CA THR A 218 12.31 -17.96 27.51
C THR A 218 12.37 -17.01 26.31
N SER A 219 13.41 -17.11 25.46
CA SER A 219 13.49 -16.31 24.22
C SER A 219 12.27 -16.47 23.32
N ASP A 220 11.53 -17.56 23.50
CA ASP A 220 10.35 -17.92 22.72
C ASP A 220 9.08 -17.22 23.23
N ASP A 221 9.06 -16.75 24.49
CA ASP A 221 7.91 -16.00 25.06
C ASP A 221 7.79 -14.58 24.45
N TYR A 222 8.84 -14.08 23.79
CA TYR A 222 8.77 -12.85 22.99
C TYR A 222 8.21 -13.08 21.58
N ILE A 223 8.29 -14.32 21.05
CA ILE A 223 7.93 -14.64 19.66
C ILE A 223 6.39 -14.63 19.47
N GLU A 224 5.61 -14.86 20.53
CA GLU A 224 4.14 -14.86 20.46
C GLU A 224 3.50 -13.46 20.45
N LYS A 225 4.29 -12.38 20.57
CA LYS A 225 3.77 -10.99 20.63
C LYS A 225 4.29 -10.07 19.54
N GLU A 226 5.12 -10.57 18.62
CA GLU A 226 5.58 -9.74 17.52
C GLU A 226 4.39 -9.45 16.58
N PRO A 227 4.16 -8.18 16.21
CA PRO A 227 3.10 -7.84 15.28
C PRO A 227 3.33 -8.49 13.92
N ASP A 228 2.23 -8.71 13.21
CA ASP A 228 2.26 -9.45 11.96
C ASP A 228 2.83 -8.57 10.84
N VAL A 229 3.76 -9.12 10.06
CA VAL A 229 4.37 -8.44 8.93
C VAL A 229 3.80 -8.98 7.63
N PHE A 230 3.51 -8.09 6.70
CA PHE A 230 2.83 -8.37 5.45
C PHE A 230 3.58 -7.78 4.26
N PHE A 231 3.47 -8.45 3.13
CA PHE A 231 3.77 -7.92 1.81
C PHE A 231 2.46 -7.43 1.17
N GLN A 232 2.45 -6.21 0.66
CA GLN A 232 1.31 -5.64 -0.04
C GLN A 232 1.27 -6.11 -1.49
N LEU A 233 0.15 -6.67 -1.92
CA LEU A 233 -0.03 -7.08 -3.31
C LEU A 233 -0.66 -5.98 -4.16
N GLY A 234 -1.61 -5.23 -3.61
CA GLY A 234 -2.44 -4.32 -4.37
C GLY A 234 -3.71 -3.87 -3.67
N GLU A 235 -4.52 -3.12 -4.39
CA GLU A 235 -5.85 -2.72 -3.97
C GLU A 235 -6.88 -3.83 -4.26
N LEU A 236 -7.77 -4.08 -3.30
CA LEU A 236 -8.93 -4.94 -3.49
C LEU A 236 -10.00 -4.17 -4.29
N MET A 237 -10.40 -4.76 -5.41
CA MET A 237 -11.47 -4.27 -6.27
C MET A 237 -12.71 -5.16 -6.10
N ALA A 238 -13.89 -4.56 -6.21
CA ALA A 238 -15.18 -5.26 -6.17
C ALA A 238 -15.96 -5.04 -7.47
N CYS A 239 -16.64 -6.09 -7.92
CA CYS A 239 -17.65 -5.99 -8.97
C CYS A 239 -18.96 -6.55 -8.39
N THR A 240 -19.99 -5.72 -8.26
CA THR A 240 -21.23 -6.11 -7.59
C THR A 240 -22.36 -6.40 -8.58
N GLY A 241 -23.28 -7.28 -8.20
CA GLY A 241 -24.58 -7.39 -8.88
C GLY A 241 -24.53 -7.85 -10.33
N LEU A 242 -25.30 -7.16 -11.19
CA LEU A 242 -25.48 -7.56 -12.58
C LEU A 242 -24.16 -7.52 -13.37
N GLY A 243 -23.25 -6.61 -13.03
CA GLY A 243 -21.90 -6.56 -13.62
C GLY A 243 -21.17 -7.87 -13.38
N TRP A 244 -21.13 -8.33 -12.12
CA TRP A 244 -20.49 -9.60 -11.81
C TRP A 244 -21.23 -10.80 -12.39
N PHE A 245 -22.57 -10.83 -12.34
CA PHE A 245 -23.33 -11.93 -12.96
C PHE A 245 -23.07 -12.06 -14.47
N GLY A 246 -22.80 -10.95 -15.17
CA GLY A 246 -22.43 -10.97 -16.58
C GLY A 246 -20.99 -11.43 -16.83
N ALA A 247 -20.09 -11.22 -15.87
CA ALA A 247 -18.67 -11.51 -15.99
C ALA A 247 -18.25 -12.89 -15.44
N ARG A 248 -18.93 -13.39 -14.41
CA ARG A 248 -18.53 -14.57 -13.61
C ARG A 248 -18.31 -15.86 -14.41
N ASP A 249 -19.09 -16.08 -15.46
CA ASP A 249 -19.05 -17.31 -16.25
C ASP A 249 -18.15 -17.18 -17.48
N LYS A 250 -17.49 -16.03 -17.65
CA LYS A 250 -16.54 -15.76 -18.72
C LYS A 250 -15.14 -16.27 -18.35
N ALA A 251 -14.27 -16.34 -19.35
CA ALA A 251 -12.85 -16.61 -19.12
C ALA A 251 -12.24 -15.50 -18.25
N PRO A 252 -11.24 -15.79 -17.38
CA PRO A 252 -10.65 -14.82 -16.46
C PRO A 252 -10.22 -13.50 -17.12
N GLU A 253 -9.54 -13.58 -18.26
CA GLU A 253 -9.08 -12.40 -19.01
C GLU A 253 -10.23 -11.55 -19.55
N GLU A 254 -11.35 -12.17 -19.91
CA GLU A 254 -12.54 -11.50 -20.40
C GLU A 254 -13.35 -10.91 -19.24
N ALA A 255 -13.43 -11.62 -18.11
CA ALA A 255 -14.10 -11.14 -16.90
C ALA A 255 -13.37 -9.91 -16.33
N ALA A 256 -12.04 -9.95 -16.23
CA ALA A 256 -11.23 -8.82 -15.77
C ALA A 256 -11.45 -7.56 -16.62
N LYS A 257 -11.55 -7.70 -17.95
CA LYS A 257 -11.70 -6.55 -18.88
C LYS A 257 -13.11 -5.99 -18.99
N ASN A 258 -14.15 -6.81 -18.80
CA ASN A 258 -15.53 -6.42 -19.06
C ASN A 258 -16.35 -6.16 -17.80
N ALA A 259 -15.82 -6.48 -16.63
CA ALA A 259 -16.46 -6.15 -15.37
C ALA A 259 -16.23 -4.67 -15.03
N GLU A 260 -17.26 -4.05 -14.46
CA GLU A 260 -17.16 -2.74 -13.84
C GLU A 260 -16.58 -2.95 -12.44
N TRP A 261 -15.28 -2.71 -12.30
CA TRP A 261 -14.56 -2.82 -11.04
C TRP A 261 -14.60 -1.49 -10.29
N GLU A 262 -14.90 -1.57 -9.01
CA GLU A 262 -14.95 -0.44 -8.08
C GLU A 262 -13.89 -0.63 -7.00
N GLU A 263 -13.20 0.46 -6.66
CA GLU A 263 -12.27 0.54 -5.55
C GLU A 263 -13.00 0.29 -4.23
N THR A 264 -12.42 -0.52 -3.35
CA THR A 264 -13.03 -0.82 -2.04
C THR A 264 -12.35 -0.06 -0.89
N GLY A 265 -11.20 0.55 -1.14
CA GLY A 265 -10.35 1.15 -0.10
C GLY A 265 -9.66 0.11 0.79
N TYR A 266 -9.56 -1.16 0.37
CA TYR A 266 -8.81 -2.19 1.08
C TYR A 266 -7.54 -2.57 0.33
N SER A 267 -6.43 -2.73 1.05
CA SER A 267 -5.20 -3.33 0.53
C SER A 267 -5.22 -4.84 0.73
N VAL A 268 -4.75 -5.61 -0.25
CA VAL A 268 -4.57 -7.07 -0.20
C VAL A 268 -3.17 -7.38 0.28
N LEU A 269 -3.09 -8.13 1.38
CA LEU A 269 -1.86 -8.36 2.14
C LEU A 269 -1.53 -9.85 2.21
N ILE A 270 -0.26 -10.19 2.03
CA ILE A 270 0.25 -11.56 2.19
C ILE A 270 1.13 -11.61 3.42
N LYS A 271 0.73 -12.38 4.44
CA LYS A 271 1.53 -12.52 5.65
C LYS A 271 2.88 -13.15 5.34
N LEU A 272 3.95 -12.55 5.84
CA LEU A 272 5.30 -13.10 5.70
C LEU A 272 5.43 -14.36 6.57
N ASN A 273 6.08 -15.38 6.02
CA ASN A 273 6.50 -16.52 6.82
C ASN A 273 7.73 -16.15 7.68
N ARG A 274 8.09 -17.03 8.62
CA ARG A 274 9.26 -16.81 9.51
C ARG A 274 10.58 -16.57 8.77
N HIS A 275 10.68 -16.99 7.51
CA HIS A 275 11.86 -16.82 6.65
C HIS A 275 11.82 -15.52 5.84
N GLY A 276 10.81 -14.67 6.00
CA GLY A 276 10.68 -13.40 5.30
C GLY A 276 10.14 -13.52 3.88
N TYR A 277 9.49 -14.63 3.51
CA TYR A 277 8.86 -14.77 2.20
C TYR A 277 7.33 -14.63 2.30
N PRO A 278 6.66 -13.96 1.34
CA PRO A 278 5.21 -13.76 1.34
C PRO A 278 4.48 -15.01 0.86
N THR A 279 4.44 -16.03 1.71
CA THR A 279 3.79 -17.32 1.41
C THR A 279 2.74 -17.71 2.46
N GLY A 280 2.39 -16.79 3.35
CA GLY A 280 1.42 -17.02 4.42
C GLY A 280 -0.03 -16.78 4.00
N PRO A 281 -0.94 -16.70 4.99
CA PRO A 281 -2.34 -16.35 4.75
C PRO A 281 -2.53 -14.98 4.13
N ILE A 282 -3.65 -14.83 3.43
CA ILE A 282 -4.02 -13.63 2.70
C ILE A 282 -5.05 -12.85 3.51
N PHE A 283 -4.79 -11.56 3.67
CA PHE A 283 -5.61 -10.63 4.41
C PHE A 283 -6.03 -9.48 3.52
N VAL A 284 -7.06 -8.75 3.96
CA VAL A 284 -7.40 -7.44 3.44
C VAL A 284 -7.47 -6.45 4.60
N ALA A 285 -6.87 -5.28 4.44
CA ALA A 285 -6.83 -4.22 5.46
C ALA A 285 -7.35 -2.90 4.89
N TYR A 286 -8.25 -2.23 5.58
CA TYR A 286 -8.79 -0.94 5.13
C TYR A 286 -7.73 0.16 5.21
N VAL A 287 -7.66 0.98 4.17
CA VAL A 287 -6.65 2.02 4.00
C VAL A 287 -7.15 3.35 4.53
N PHE A 288 -6.55 3.83 5.62
CA PHE A 288 -6.80 5.18 6.13
C PHE A 288 -5.80 6.22 5.60
N CYS A 289 -4.62 5.78 5.16
CA CYS A 289 -3.58 6.64 4.60
C CYS A 289 -3.16 6.11 3.22
N ARG A 290 -3.26 6.94 2.18
CA ARG A 290 -2.88 6.62 0.80
C ARG A 290 -1.74 7.52 0.32
N ASP A 291 -1.00 7.09 -0.69
CA ASP A 291 0.01 7.93 -1.32
C ASP A 291 -0.65 8.89 -2.32
N GLU A 292 -0.59 10.19 -2.03
CA GLU A 292 -0.92 11.25 -2.96
C GLU A 292 0.35 12.04 -3.30
N PHE A 293 0.87 11.81 -4.51
CA PHE A 293 2.05 12.52 -5.04
C PHE A 293 3.35 12.33 -4.24
N GLY A 294 3.53 11.18 -3.58
CA GLY A 294 4.70 10.87 -2.76
C GLY A 294 4.54 11.27 -1.29
N GLU A 295 3.36 11.74 -0.90
CA GLU A 295 3.02 12.10 0.49
C GLU A 295 1.88 11.21 0.99
N ALA A 296 2.02 10.70 2.22
CA ALA A 296 0.95 9.94 2.86
C ALA A 296 -0.17 10.88 3.30
N GLU A 297 -1.32 10.79 2.66
CA GLU A 297 -2.52 11.57 2.95
C GLU A 297 -3.57 10.70 3.64
N GLU A 298 -4.07 11.19 4.77
CA GLU A 298 -5.18 10.54 5.47
C GLU A 298 -6.48 10.82 4.70
N ILE A 299 -7.22 9.76 4.35
CA ILE A 299 -8.49 9.91 3.65
C ILE A 299 -9.49 10.65 4.55
N GLU A 300 -10.46 11.35 3.98
CA GLU A 300 -11.55 11.93 4.78
C GLU A 300 -12.46 10.81 5.30
N TRP A 301 -12.27 10.41 6.56
CA TRP A 301 -13.01 9.28 7.16
C TRP A 301 -13.91 9.66 8.33
N ARG A 302 -13.88 10.92 8.77
CA ARG A 302 -14.75 11.45 9.83
C ARG A 302 -15.49 12.70 9.37
N ASP A 303 -16.70 12.90 9.90
CA ASP A 303 -17.45 14.14 9.71
C ASP A 303 -16.99 15.27 10.66
N GLU A 304 -17.66 16.42 10.59
CA GLU A 304 -17.38 17.59 11.42
C GLU A 304 -17.56 17.32 12.93
N ASP A 305 -18.37 16.32 13.30
CA ASP A 305 -18.61 15.88 14.68
C ASP A 305 -17.62 14.79 15.13
N GLY A 306 -16.67 14.43 14.28
CA GLY A 306 -15.67 13.38 14.52
C GLY A 306 -16.24 11.96 14.45
N GLN A 307 -17.45 11.77 13.93
CA GLN A 307 -18.04 10.45 13.72
C GLN A 307 -17.50 9.85 12.43
N GLU A 308 -17.26 8.54 12.43
CA GLU A 308 -16.83 7.84 11.22
C GLU A 308 -17.92 7.92 10.14
N LEU A 309 -17.51 8.26 8.92
CA LEU A 309 -18.41 8.38 7.79
C LEU A 309 -19.01 7.00 7.45
N PRO A 310 -20.31 6.91 7.09
CA PRO A 310 -20.98 5.63 6.92
C PRO A 310 -20.32 4.70 5.91
N HIS A 311 -19.69 5.22 4.85
CA HIS A 311 -19.11 4.41 3.77
C HIS A 311 -17.73 3.81 4.12
N ILE A 312 -17.07 4.31 5.17
CA ILE A 312 -15.75 3.88 5.59
C ILE A 312 -15.79 2.41 6.03
N ARG A 313 -14.72 1.66 5.72
CA ARG A 313 -14.58 0.23 6.06
C ARG A 313 -15.66 -0.69 5.44
N ARG A 314 -16.39 -0.25 4.40
CA ARG A 314 -17.33 -1.13 3.67
C ARG A 314 -16.69 -1.64 2.38
N LEU A 315 -16.93 -2.92 2.06
CA LEU A 315 -16.45 -3.52 0.80
C LEU A 315 -17.14 -2.96 -0.44
N HIS A 316 -18.38 -2.50 -0.31
CA HIS A 316 -19.17 -1.86 -1.37
C HIS A 316 -20.38 -1.16 -0.73
N GLU A 317 -21.10 -0.32 -1.47
CA GLU A 317 -22.19 0.52 -0.94
C GLU A 317 -23.26 -0.27 -0.17
N ASP A 318 -23.64 -1.45 -0.69
CA ASP A 318 -24.64 -2.33 -0.05
C ASP A 318 -24.11 -3.16 1.14
N CYS A 319 -22.80 -3.18 1.39
CA CYS A 319 -22.22 -4.00 2.45
C CYS A 319 -22.46 -3.33 3.80
N LYS A 320 -23.30 -3.94 4.64
CA LYS A 320 -23.63 -3.39 5.97
C LYS A 320 -22.57 -3.66 7.02
N THR A 321 -21.65 -4.58 6.75
CA THR A 321 -20.60 -4.95 7.69
C THR A 321 -19.38 -4.07 7.43
N GLN A 322 -18.97 -3.33 8.45
CA GLN A 322 -17.71 -2.60 8.47
C GLN A 322 -16.67 -3.44 9.21
N PHE A 323 -15.45 -3.48 8.72
CA PHE A 323 -14.32 -4.10 9.42
C PHE A 323 -13.01 -3.43 9.01
N TYR A 324 -11.96 -3.62 9.79
CA TYR A 324 -10.66 -3.09 9.44
C TYR A 324 -9.80 -4.15 8.76
N LEU A 325 -9.72 -5.36 9.35
CA LEU A 325 -8.85 -6.44 8.88
C LEU A 325 -9.64 -7.76 8.82
N ALA A 326 -9.54 -8.46 7.70
CA ALA A 326 -10.10 -9.81 7.54
C ALA A 326 -9.12 -10.74 6.82
N GLN A 327 -9.12 -12.01 7.20
CA GLN A 327 -8.43 -13.06 6.45
C GLN A 327 -9.38 -13.59 5.37
N ILE A 328 -8.90 -13.71 4.13
CA ILE A 328 -9.70 -14.18 2.98
C ILE A 328 -9.25 -15.56 2.47
N ALA A 329 -8.01 -15.97 2.77
CA ALA A 329 -7.47 -17.28 2.39
C ALA A 329 -6.28 -17.70 3.26
N ASN A 330 -5.92 -18.99 3.22
CA ASN A 330 -4.71 -19.50 3.91
C ASN A 330 -3.44 -19.36 3.05
N LYS A 331 -3.61 -19.21 1.74
CA LYS A 331 -2.57 -18.99 0.74
C LYS A 331 -3.22 -18.49 -0.55
N ILE A 332 -2.44 -17.86 -1.41
CA ILE A 332 -2.99 -17.17 -2.59
C ILE A 332 -3.59 -18.12 -3.63
N GLU A 333 -3.15 -19.38 -3.69
CA GLU A 333 -3.71 -20.39 -4.60
C GLU A 333 -5.11 -20.87 -4.20
N ASP A 334 -5.55 -20.53 -2.99
CA ASP A 334 -6.93 -20.81 -2.59
C ASP A 334 -7.92 -19.81 -3.23
N LEU A 335 -7.41 -18.68 -3.74
CA LEU A 335 -8.16 -17.63 -4.43
C LEU A 335 -8.03 -17.83 -5.95
N GLU A 336 -9.14 -18.07 -6.62
CA GLU A 336 -9.19 -18.23 -8.08
C GLU A 336 -10.54 -17.74 -8.61
N HIS A 337 -10.56 -17.34 -9.88
CA HIS A 337 -11.79 -16.95 -10.59
C HIS A 337 -12.91 -18.00 -10.41
N GLY A 338 -14.09 -17.54 -10.00
CA GLY A 338 -15.26 -18.37 -9.78
C GLY A 338 -15.25 -19.23 -8.50
N LYS A 339 -14.16 -19.23 -7.72
CA LYS A 339 -14.16 -19.87 -6.39
C LYS A 339 -14.83 -18.98 -5.36
N LYS A 340 -15.53 -19.62 -4.43
CA LYS A 340 -16.15 -18.94 -3.30
C LYS A 340 -15.19 -18.85 -2.13
N PHE A 341 -15.10 -17.68 -1.51
CA PHE A 341 -14.40 -17.48 -0.24
C PHE A 341 -15.23 -16.58 0.69
N ASP A 342 -14.79 -16.45 1.93
CA ASP A 342 -15.45 -15.65 2.96
C ASP A 342 -14.45 -14.70 3.62
N PHE A 343 -14.93 -13.64 4.26
CA PHE A 343 -14.11 -12.69 5.02
C PHE A 343 -14.15 -13.06 6.50
N ASP A 344 -13.11 -13.73 6.97
CA ASP A 344 -12.91 -14.06 8.38
C ASP A 344 -12.36 -12.84 9.12
N VAL A 345 -13.27 -11.98 9.59
CA VAL A 345 -12.96 -10.70 10.25
C VAL A 345 -12.11 -10.94 11.49
N LYS A 346 -10.90 -10.35 11.49
CA LYS A 346 -9.94 -10.42 12.59
C LYS A 346 -9.99 -9.19 13.48
N CYS A 347 -10.24 -8.03 12.89
CA CYS A 347 -10.36 -6.79 13.62
C CYS A 347 -11.45 -5.89 13.01
N PHE A 348 -12.29 -5.34 13.87
CA PHE A 348 -13.27 -4.33 13.49
C PHE A 348 -12.64 -2.94 13.55
N ASP A 349 -11.91 -2.64 14.63
CA ASP A 349 -11.31 -1.34 14.91
C ASP A 349 -10.02 -1.10 14.11
N ARG A 350 -9.67 0.18 13.91
CA ARG A 350 -8.41 0.56 13.24
C ARG A 350 -7.21 -0.02 14.01
N CYS A 351 -6.35 -0.76 13.32
CA CYS A 351 -5.04 -1.14 13.86
C CYS A 351 -3.99 -0.12 13.45
N ASN A 352 -2.87 -0.11 14.18
CA ASN A 352 -1.71 0.70 13.82
C ASN A 352 -0.93 0.03 12.68
N VAL A 353 -0.73 0.75 11.58
CA VAL A 353 0.08 0.32 10.43
C VAL A 353 1.45 0.98 10.52
N GLN A 354 2.49 0.16 10.52
CA GLN A 354 3.88 0.62 10.63
C GLN A 354 4.68 0.17 9.42
N GLY A 355 5.73 0.93 9.10
CA GLY A 355 6.77 0.45 8.20
C GLY A 355 7.53 -0.74 8.81
N ALA A 356 8.21 -1.50 7.95
CA ALA A 356 9.04 -2.63 8.38
C ALA A 356 10.53 -2.36 8.15
N MET A 357 11.37 -3.06 8.93
CA MET A 357 12.81 -3.04 8.76
C MET A 357 13.43 -4.41 9.05
N VAL A 358 14.67 -4.60 8.60
CA VAL A 358 15.45 -5.81 8.86
C VAL A 358 16.35 -5.61 10.07
N VAL A 359 16.25 -6.53 11.04
CA VAL A 359 17.12 -6.57 12.23
C VAL A 359 17.80 -7.93 12.35
N GLY A 360 18.96 -7.95 13.01
CA GLY A 360 19.80 -9.14 13.13
C GLY A 360 20.96 -9.13 12.12
N TYR A 361 21.65 -10.26 12.01
CA TYR A 361 22.71 -10.51 11.03
C TYR A 361 22.70 -11.96 10.57
N GLY A 362 22.82 -12.19 9.26
CA GLY A 362 22.90 -13.52 8.67
C GLY A 362 21.70 -14.40 9.05
N PRO A 363 21.89 -15.63 9.57
CA PRO A 363 20.77 -16.52 9.89
C PRO A 363 19.76 -15.99 10.92
N SER A 364 20.14 -14.97 11.70
CA SER A 364 19.29 -14.32 12.71
C SER A 364 18.49 -13.14 12.17
N GLU A 365 18.64 -12.80 10.88
CA GLU A 365 17.88 -11.73 10.26
C GLU A 365 16.39 -12.02 10.30
N ARG A 366 15.63 -10.99 10.65
CA ARG A 366 14.17 -11.00 10.73
C ARG A 366 13.62 -9.64 10.34
N VAL A 367 12.42 -9.66 9.78
CA VAL A 367 11.65 -8.46 9.48
C VAL A 367 10.82 -8.11 10.71
N VAL A 368 10.88 -6.87 11.15
CA VAL A 368 10.17 -6.36 12.34
C VAL A 368 9.58 -4.97 12.02
N PRO A 369 8.59 -4.50 12.78
CA PRO A 369 8.17 -3.10 12.69
C PRO A 369 9.29 -2.15 13.08
N THR A 370 9.27 -0.95 12.51
CA THR A 370 10.24 0.11 12.80
C THR A 370 10.26 0.53 14.27
N MET A 371 9.10 0.66 14.94
CA MET A 371 9.06 1.13 16.33
C MET A 371 9.66 0.15 17.35
N VAL A 372 9.65 -1.15 17.06
CA VAL A 372 10.27 -2.17 17.95
C VAL A 372 11.78 -1.97 18.08
N TYR A 373 12.42 -1.38 17.06
CA TYR A 373 13.86 -1.12 17.08
C TYR A 373 14.26 -0.01 18.06
N ASP A 374 13.44 1.05 18.18
CA ASP A 374 13.73 2.17 19.07
C ASP A 374 13.78 1.74 20.54
N ASP A 375 12.86 0.87 20.94
CA ASP A 375 12.83 0.30 22.30
C ASP A 375 14.07 -0.57 22.60
N MET A 376 14.56 -1.32 21.60
CA MET A 376 15.80 -2.10 21.75
C MET A 376 17.04 -1.20 21.87
N GLY A 377 17.08 -0.10 21.11
CA GLY A 377 18.16 0.88 21.15
C GLY A 377 18.23 1.65 22.47
N ALA A 378 17.07 2.09 22.98
CA ALA A 378 16.95 2.79 24.25
C ALA A 378 17.42 1.93 25.44
N ASN A 379 17.01 0.66 25.48
CA ASN A 379 17.40 -0.27 26.54
C ASN A 379 18.90 -0.58 26.57
N LYS A 380 19.58 -0.62 25.41
CA LYS A 380 21.05 -0.76 25.37
C LYS A 380 21.76 0.47 25.88
N ARG A 381 21.29 1.68 25.54
CA ARG A 381 21.89 2.94 26.02
C ARG A 381 21.72 3.12 27.53
N ALA A 382 20.56 2.77 28.08
CA ALA A 382 20.31 2.81 29.53
C ALA A 382 21.28 1.88 30.29
N LYS A 383 21.48 0.65 29.81
CA LYS A 383 22.44 -0.29 30.43
C LYS A 383 23.89 0.19 30.37
N MET A 384 24.31 0.88 29.32
CA MET A 384 25.67 1.42 29.21
C MET A 384 25.89 2.71 30.01
N ALA A 385 24.83 3.36 30.49
CA ALA A 385 24.93 4.54 31.35
C ALA A 385 24.99 4.19 32.85
N ASP A 386 24.58 2.97 33.21
CA ASP A 386 24.62 2.44 34.59
C ASP A 386 25.91 1.67 34.91
N ASP A 387 26.75 1.37 33.90
CA ASP A 387 28.10 0.81 34.01
C ASP A 387 29.16 1.92 33.92
#